data_AF-A0A1F9M959-F1
#
_entry.id   AF-A0A1F9M959-F1
#
_cell.length_a   1.000
_cell.length_b   1.000
_cell.length_c   1.000
_cell.angle_alpha   90.00
_cell.angle_beta   90.00
_cell.angle_gamma   90.00
#
_symmetry.space_group_name_H-M   'P 1'
#
loop_
_entity.id
_entity.type
_entity.pdbx_description
1 polymer ?
#
loop_
_entity_poly.entity_id
_entity_poly.type
_entity_poly.pdbx_seq_one_letter_code
_entity_poly.pdbx_strand_id
1 'polypeptide(L)'
;MAEPIEERSIFPDMVPQMIRVGESTGALDQMMNKIADFYEEEVDAAMSGLTKIIEPLMMVFLGGIIGGLVLAMYLPIFELAGSLQGGGG
;
A
#
# COMPACT_ATOMS: atom_id res chain seq x y z
N MET A 1 4.07 -14.72 34.13
CA MET A 1 4.82 -13.70 33.36
C MET A 1 3.94 -12.93 32.35
N ALA A 2 2.63 -13.21 32.25
CA ALA A 2 1.78 -12.65 31.18
C ALA A 2 1.12 -11.29 31.48
N GLU A 3 0.99 -10.91 32.75
CA GLU A 3 0.29 -9.69 33.18
C GLU A 3 0.82 -8.37 32.60
N PRO A 4 2.15 -8.15 32.38
CA PRO A 4 2.63 -6.87 31.83
C PRO A 4 2.38 -6.69 30.32
N ILE A 5 1.98 -7.75 29.60
CA ILE A 5 1.77 -7.71 28.14
C ILE A 5 0.31 -7.37 27.79
N GLU A 6 -0.65 -7.71 28.66
CA GLU A 6 -2.08 -7.39 28.46
C GLU A 6 -2.36 -5.87 28.49
N GLU A 7 -1.48 -5.05 29.04
CA GLU A 7 -1.72 -3.61 29.26
C GLU A 7 -1.26 -2.70 28.10
N ARG A 8 -0.70 -3.25 27.01
CA ARG A 8 -0.24 -2.46 25.86
C ARG A 8 -1.05 -2.78 24.61
N SER A 9 -1.74 -1.75 24.08
CA SER A 9 -2.55 -1.80 22.84
C SER A 9 -1.78 -2.14 21.54
N ILE A 10 -0.49 -2.44 21.65
CA ILE A 10 0.41 -2.82 20.55
C ILE A 10 0.45 -4.35 20.40
N PHE A 11 0.09 -5.09 21.45
CA PHE A 11 0.04 -6.55 21.41
C PHE A 11 -1.40 -7.02 21.22
N PRO A 12 -1.70 -7.78 20.15
CA PRO A 12 -2.99 -8.43 19.98
C PRO A 12 -3.34 -9.30 21.17
N ASP A 13 -4.62 -9.37 21.54
CA ASP A 13 -5.13 -10.22 22.65
C ASP A 13 -4.76 -11.71 22.50
N MET A 14 -4.39 -12.11 21.29
CA MET A 14 -3.89 -13.45 20.93
C MET A 14 -2.52 -13.76 21.54
N VAL A 15 -1.64 -12.76 21.70
CA VAL A 15 -0.26 -12.93 22.20
C VAL A 15 -0.24 -13.40 23.67
N PRO A 16 -0.95 -12.76 24.63
CA PRO A 16 -1.05 -13.25 26.01
C PRO A 16 -1.66 -14.65 26.14
N GLN A 17 -2.57 -15.02 25.23
CA GLN A 17 -3.19 -16.35 25.22
C GLN A 17 -2.20 -17.43 24.77
N MET A 18 -1.44 -17.17 23.70
CA MET A 18 -0.39 -18.09 23.23
C MET A 18 0.73 -18.24 24.25
N ILE A 19 1.12 -17.18 24.95
CA ILE A 19 2.10 -17.23 26.04
C ILE A 19 1.60 -18.11 27.18
N ARG A 20 0.35 -17.94 27.62
CA ARG A 20 -0.26 -18.78 28.68
C ARG A 20 -0.30 -20.26 28.28
N VAL A 21 -0.68 -20.56 27.04
CA VAL A 21 -0.69 -21.93 26.51
C VAL A 21 0.73 -22.50 26.47
N GLY A 22 1.70 -21.73 25.97
CA GLY A 22 3.12 -22.13 25.89
C GLY A 22 3.77 -22.38 27.26
N GLU A 23 3.49 -21.52 28.26
CA GLU A 23 3.94 -21.74 29.64
C GLU A 23 3.30 -23.00 30.26
N SER A 24 2.01 -23.23 30.04
CA SER A 24 1.30 -24.39 30.61
C SER A 24 1.69 -25.73 29.97
N THR A 25 2.18 -25.71 28.73
CA THR A 25 2.55 -26.90 27.96
C THR A 25 4.06 -27.10 27.83
N GLY A 26 4.86 -26.17 28.36
CA GLY A 26 6.31 -26.14 28.16
C GLY A 26 6.75 -25.84 26.72
N ALA A 27 5.84 -25.37 25.87
CA ALA A 27 6.07 -25.09 24.44
C ALA A 27 6.18 -23.58 24.14
N LEU A 28 6.68 -22.79 25.10
CA LEU A 28 6.78 -21.32 24.96
C LEU A 28 7.58 -20.89 23.72
N ASP A 29 8.70 -21.54 23.43
CA ASP A 29 9.53 -21.24 22.25
C ASP A 29 8.75 -21.45 20.94
N GLN A 30 7.92 -22.48 20.89
CA GLN A 30 7.08 -22.74 19.72
C GLN A 30 5.99 -21.69 19.57
N MET A 31 5.40 -21.23 20.68
CA MET A 31 4.40 -20.16 20.67
C MET A 31 5.00 -18.81 20.29
N MET A 32 6.23 -18.50 20.74
CA MET A 32 6.96 -17.28 20.35
C MET A 32 7.24 -17.23 18.84
N ASN A 33 7.70 -18.34 18.25
CA ASN A 33 7.89 -18.41 16.79
C ASN A 33 6.57 -18.16 16.05
N LYS A 34 5.48 -18.74 16.53
CA LYS A 34 4.15 -18.56 15.91
C LYS A 34 3.64 -17.11 15.98
N ILE A 35 4.00 -16.40 17.04
CA ILE A 35 3.71 -14.96 17.16
C ILE A 35 4.57 -14.17 16.16
N ALA A 36 5.85 -14.50 16.01
CA ALA A 36 6.72 -13.86 15.03
C ALA A 36 6.19 -14.07 13.60
N ASP A 37 5.83 -15.30 13.24
CA ASP A 37 5.24 -15.64 11.93
C ASP A 37 3.97 -14.81 11.66
N PHE A 38 3.11 -14.63 12.66
CA PHE A 38 1.89 -13.82 12.53
C PHE A 38 2.20 -12.34 12.24
N TYR A 39 3.18 -11.75 12.93
CA TYR A 39 3.60 -10.37 12.67
C TYR A 39 4.27 -10.21 11.30
N GLU A 40 5.06 -11.19 10.85
CA GLU A 40 5.61 -11.19 9.49
C GLU A 40 4.50 -11.22 8.44
N GLU A 41 3.49 -12.09 8.61
CA GLU A 41 2.32 -12.15 7.72
C GLU A 41 1.54 -10.82 7.70
N GLU A 42 1.37 -10.16 8.85
CA GLU A 42 0.68 -8.87 8.94
C GLU A 42 1.46 -7.76 8.20
N VAL A 43 2.79 -7.74 8.35
CA VAL A 43 3.68 -6.81 7.64
C VAL A 43 3.63 -7.06 6.13
N ASP A 44 3.71 -8.31 5.69
CA ASP A 44 3.63 -8.68 4.27
C ASP A 44 2.27 -8.32 3.66
N ALA A 45 1.18 -8.56 4.38
CA ALA A 45 -0.16 -8.16 3.96
C ALA A 45 -0.28 -6.65 3.80
N ALA A 46 0.26 -5.88 4.75
CA ALA A 46 0.29 -4.42 4.69
C ALA A 46 1.13 -3.92 3.50
N MET A 47 2.30 -4.52 3.26
CA MET A 47 3.18 -4.16 2.15
C MET A 47 2.55 -4.50 0.79
N SER A 48 1.87 -5.64 0.69
CA SER A 48 1.09 -6.02 -0.49
C SER A 48 -0.05 -5.04 -0.76
N GLY A 49 -0.80 -4.68 0.29
CA GLY A 49 -1.88 -3.69 0.20
C GLY A 49 -1.40 -2.32 -0.26
N LEU A 50 -0.27 -1.86 0.28
CA LEU A 50 0.33 -0.58 -0.10
C LEU A 50 0.79 -0.59 -1.57
N THR A 51 1.48 -1.66 -1.98
CA THR A 51 1.96 -1.82 -3.37
C THR A 51 0.81 -1.82 -4.37
N LYS A 52 -0.30 -2.51 -4.06
CA LYS A 52 -1.51 -2.55 -4.90
C LYS A 52 -2.16 -1.19 -5.13
N ILE A 53 -1.97 -0.23 -4.22
CA ILE A 53 -2.51 1.13 -4.35
C ILE A 53 -1.52 2.04 -5.10
N ILE A 54 -0.22 1.86 -4.87
CA ILE A 54 0.83 2.63 -5.54
C ILE A 54 0.80 2.42 -7.06
N GLU A 55 0.60 1.17 -7.51
CA GLU A 55 0.60 0.82 -8.93
C GLU A 55 -0.45 1.60 -9.78
N PRO A 56 -1.76 1.61 -9.45
CA PRO A 56 -2.74 2.38 -10.21
C PRO A 56 -2.52 3.89 -10.09
N LEU A 57 -2.03 4.39 -8.96
CA LEU A 57 -1.73 5.82 -8.79
C LEU A 57 -0.61 6.27 -9.75
N MET A 58 0.43 5.46 -9.89
CA MET A 58 1.49 5.67 -10.88
C MET A 58 0.96 5.67 -12.31
N MET A 59 0.04 4.76 -12.65
CA MET A 59 -0.59 4.74 -13.99
C MET A 59 -1.40 6.00 -14.28
N VAL A 60 -2.20 6.47 -13.32
CA VAL A 60 -2.98 7.71 -13.49
C VAL A 60 -2.05 8.91 -13.64
N PHE A 61 -0.98 8.98 -12.85
CA PHE A 61 0.01 10.04 -12.93
C PHE A 61 0.72 10.06 -14.28
N LEU A 62 1.23 8.91 -14.73
CA LEU A 62 1.92 8.78 -16.02
C LEU A 62 0.98 9.08 -17.19
N GLY A 63 -0.26 8.57 -17.13
CA GLY A 63 -1.30 8.84 -18.11
C GLY A 63 -1.67 10.32 -18.18
N GLY A 64 -1.71 11.01 -17.04
CA GLY A 64 -1.92 12.46 -16.98
C GLY A 64 -0.80 13.24 -17.65
N ILE A 65 0.47 12.87 -17.39
CA ILE A 65 1.63 13.50 -18.04
C ILE A 65 1.59 13.30 -19.55
N ILE A 66 1.39 12.06 -20.01
CA ILE A 66 1.36 11.74 -21.43
C ILE A 66 0.16 12.42 -22.11
N GLY A 67 -1.02 12.39 -21.49
CA GLY A 67 -2.21 13.07 -21.98
C GLY A 67 -2.01 14.58 -22.10
N GLY A 68 -1.39 15.20 -21.09
CA GLY A 68 -1.02 16.62 -21.11
C GLY A 68 -0.05 16.96 -22.24
N LEU A 69 0.98 16.14 -22.46
CA LEU A 69 1.92 16.33 -23.56
C LEU A 69 1.24 16.23 -24.93
N VAL A 70 0.37 15.25 -25.12
CA VAL A 70 -0.39 15.08 -26.36
C VAL A 70 -1.29 16.30 -26.62
N LEU A 71 -2.02 16.76 -25.61
CA LEU A 71 -2.83 17.97 -25.71
C LEU A 71 -1.98 19.19 -26.08
N ALA A 72 -0.86 19.40 -25.40
CA ALA A 72 0.06 20.51 -25.67
C ALA A 72 0.64 20.48 -27.09
N MET A 73 0.84 19.30 -27.66
CA MET A 73 1.32 19.12 -29.03
C MET A 73 0.24 19.39 -30.07
N TYR A 74 -1.03 19.02 -29.82
CA TYR A 74 -2.11 19.15 -30.80
C TYR A 74 -2.82 20.51 -30.78
N LEU A 75 -2.94 21.15 -29.62
CA LEU A 75 -3.57 22.46 -29.48
C LEU A 75 -2.99 23.53 -30.44
N PRO A 76 -1.65 23.71 -30.56
CA PRO A 76 -1.08 24.67 -31.51
C PRO A 76 -1.32 24.30 -32.98
N ILE A 77 -1.40 23.01 -33.31
CA ILE A 77 -1.75 22.56 -34.67
C ILE A 77 -3.19 22.99 -35.00
N PHE A 78 -4.10 22.89 -34.04
CA PHE A 78 -5.49 23.30 -34.21
C PHE A 78 -5.63 24.81 -34.37
N GLU A 79 -4.90 25.60 -33.58
CA GLU A 79 -4.86 27.07 -33.71
C GLU A 79 -4.26 27.51 -35.06
N LEU A 80 -3.19 26.85 -35.50
CA LEU A 80 -2.60 27.10 -36.81
C LEU A 80 -3.56 26.73 -37.94
N ALA A 81 -4.26 25.60 -37.85
CA ALA A 81 -5.26 25.20 -38.85
C ALA A 81 -6.45 26.19 -38.91
N GLY A 82 -6.92 26.68 -37.76
CA GLY A 82 -8.00 27.67 -37.68
C GLY A 82 -7.61 29.04 -38.24
N SER A 83 -6.40 29.53 -37.92
CA SER A 83 -5.89 30.79 -38.46
C SER A 83 -5.66 30.75 -39.98
N LEU A 84 -5.24 29.61 -40.53
CA LEU A 84 -5.11 29.42 -41.98
C LEU A 84 -6.47 29.40 -42.72
N GLN A 85 -7.54 28.93 -42.08
CA GLN A 85 -8.89 28.92 -42.66
C GLN A 85 -9.57 30.30 -42.60
N GLY A 86 -9.18 31.17 -41.67
CA GLY A 86 -9.69 32.55 -41.55
C GLY A 86 -8.97 33.61 -42.40
N GLY A 87 -7.81 33.29 -42.99
CA GLY A 87 -6.97 34.23 -43.75
C GLY A 87 -7.20 34.24 -45.28
N GLY A 88 -8.20 33.54 -45.79
CA GLY A 88 -8.52 33.43 -47.23
C GLY A 88 -9.83 34.11 -47.60
N GLY A 89 -9.90 35.44 -47.43
CA GLY A 89 -10.98 36.31 -47.92
C GLY A 89 -10.40 37.50 -48.66
#